data_AF-A0A0F7SKW3-F1
#
_entry.id   AF-A0A0F7SKW3-F1
#
_cell.length_a   1.000
_cell.length_b   1.000
_cell.length_c   1.000
_cell.angle_alpha   90.00
_cell.angle_beta   90.00
_cell.angle_gamma   90.00
#
_symmetry.space_group_name_H-M   'P 1'
#
loop_
_entity.id
_entity.type
_entity.pdbx_description
1 polymer ?
#
loop_
_entity_poly.entity_id
_entity_poly.type
_entity_poly.pdbx_seq_one_letter_code
_entity_poly.pdbx_strand_id
1 'polypeptide(L)'
;MSSGDILSQRIFERNEKHDFARSGRFAAYGFIFHAPVLAQWFKFVDKIKFKSKASALGSKVLLDQTIWGPWSVSMFLSVMSLMEGKTVHEAIERVQVGFWPIYLSGGVLFIPTAFLTYSIIPLAHRGLFLQGVGLGWNTYLSYANHAVGDRVVDIEAQHPEPHSSLRPHEHPHPTIIHPSTLMNNPFSLSAPSTPSPPSQTPLAKLD
;
A
#
# COMPACT_ATOMS: atom_id res chain seq x y z
N MET A 1 4.39 11.63 7.38
CA MET A 1 3.90 10.63 6.40
C MET A 1 2.37 10.54 6.42
N SER A 2 1.73 10.34 7.58
CA SER A 2 0.25 10.28 7.68
C SER A 2 -0.49 11.50 7.14
N SER A 3 0.04 12.72 7.28
CA SER A 3 -0.58 13.90 6.68
C SER A 3 -0.65 13.84 5.15
N GLY A 4 0.35 13.22 4.50
CA GLY A 4 0.31 12.99 3.05
C GLY A 4 -0.69 11.90 2.69
N ASP A 5 -0.79 10.85 3.49
CA ASP A 5 -1.81 9.82 3.31
C ASP A 5 -3.24 10.37 3.44
N ILE A 6 -3.49 11.24 4.41
CA ILE A 6 -4.77 11.95 4.56
C ILE A 6 -5.09 12.77 3.31
N LEU A 7 -4.09 13.47 2.77
CA LEU A 7 -4.25 14.26 1.55
C LEU A 7 -4.56 13.36 0.34
N SER A 8 -3.92 12.18 0.26
CA SER A 8 -4.13 11.20 -0.81
C SER A 8 -5.59 10.76 -0.86
N GLN A 9 -6.08 10.29 0.29
CA GLN A 9 -7.43 9.75 0.42
C GLN A 9 -8.51 10.81 0.14
N ARG A 10 -8.26 12.06 0.53
CA ARG A 10 -9.23 13.16 0.39
C ARG A 10 -9.25 13.78 -0.99
N ILE A 11 -8.09 14.07 -1.57
CA ILE A 11 -7.99 14.85 -2.81
C ILE A 11 -8.00 13.96 -4.04
N PHE A 12 -7.24 12.86 -4.01
CA PHE A 12 -7.00 12.04 -5.20
C PHE A 12 -7.99 10.88 -5.29
N GLU A 13 -8.25 10.21 -4.16
CA GLU A 13 -9.16 9.06 -4.12
C GLU A 13 -10.60 9.46 -3.83
N ARG A 14 -10.82 10.68 -3.29
CA ARG A 14 -12.13 11.23 -2.91
C ARG A 14 -12.97 10.26 -2.07
N ASN A 15 -12.33 9.51 -1.18
CA ASN A 15 -13.00 8.54 -0.33
C ASN A 15 -13.99 9.24 0.61
N GLU A 16 -15.25 8.78 0.63
CA GLU A 16 -16.28 9.30 1.54
C GLU A 16 -15.96 8.98 3.01
N LYS A 17 -15.34 7.82 3.26
CA LYS A 17 -14.90 7.36 4.58
C LYS A 17 -13.38 7.30 4.64
N HIS A 18 -12.80 7.92 5.65
CA HIS A 18 -11.36 7.96 5.85
C HIS A 18 -10.84 6.62 6.38
N ASP A 19 -9.86 6.02 5.70
CA ASP A 19 -9.15 4.82 6.17
C ASP A 19 -8.06 5.24 7.17
N PHE A 20 -8.44 5.22 8.45
CA PHE A 20 -7.52 5.51 9.56
C PHE A 20 -6.48 4.41 9.75
N ALA A 21 -6.78 3.16 9.41
CA ALA A 21 -5.83 2.06 9.54
C ALA A 21 -4.65 2.26 8.57
N ARG A 22 -4.95 2.65 7.32
CA ARG A 22 -3.94 3.06 6.34
C ARG A 22 -3.10 4.23 6.82
N SER A 23 -3.72 5.32 7.30
CA SER A 23 -2.97 6.46 7.84
C SER A 23 -2.09 6.08 9.03
N GLY A 24 -2.55 5.13 9.84
CA GLY A 24 -1.79 4.51 10.94
C GLY A 24 -0.58 3.72 10.45
N ARG A 25 -0.73 2.91 9.39
CA ARG A 25 0.42 2.20 8.78
C ARG A 25 1.46 3.17 8.24
N PHE A 26 1.05 4.22 7.54
CA PHE A 26 1.97 5.28 7.08
C PHE A 26 2.65 6.00 8.24
N ALA A 27 1.97 6.18 9.38
CA ALA A 27 2.56 6.74 10.59
C ALA A 27 3.67 5.83 11.12
N ALA A 28 3.34 4.56 11.31
CA ALA A 28 4.24 3.55 11.85
C ALA A 28 5.44 3.31 10.92
N TYR A 29 5.24 3.20 9.60
CA TYR A 29 6.34 3.14 8.64
C TYR A 29 7.28 4.34 8.80
N GLY A 30 6.72 5.56 8.83
CA GLY A 30 7.51 6.78 8.95
C GLY A 30 8.34 6.85 10.23
N PHE A 31 7.75 6.46 11.36
CA PHE A 31 8.37 6.63 12.67
C PHE A 31 9.26 5.46 13.08
N ILE A 32 8.84 4.22 12.83
CA ILE A 32 9.50 2.99 13.32
C ILE A 32 10.57 2.54 12.34
N PHE A 33 10.32 2.63 11.03
CA PHE A 33 11.22 2.10 10.01
C PHE A 33 12.02 3.20 9.33
N HIS A 34 11.33 4.18 8.74
CA HIS A 34 11.98 5.17 7.90
C HIS A 34 12.88 6.12 8.70
N ALA A 35 12.39 6.69 9.83
CA ALA A 35 13.16 7.66 10.60
C ALA A 35 14.49 7.11 11.17
N PRO A 36 14.55 5.93 11.80
CA PRO A 36 15.82 5.38 12.29
C PRO A 36 16.80 5.08 11.15
N VAL A 37 16.32 4.52 10.04
CA VAL A 37 17.22 4.17 8.95
C VAL A 37 17.70 5.41 8.19
N LEU A 38 16.86 6.41 8.01
CA LEU A 38 17.26 7.71 7.44
C LEU A 38 18.31 8.40 8.32
N ALA A 39 18.17 8.35 9.65
CA ALA A 39 19.17 8.87 10.56
C ALA A 39 20.53 8.15 10.41
N GLN A 40 20.50 6.82 10.20
CA GLN A 40 21.72 6.06 9.94
C GLN A 40 22.33 6.38 8.57
N TRP A 41 21.50 6.61 7.55
CA TRP A 41 21.94 7.06 6.22
C TRP A 41 22.67 8.40 6.29
N PHE A 42 22.09 9.40 6.97
CA PHE A 42 22.75 10.70 7.13
C PHE A 42 24.09 10.59 7.86
N LYS A 43 24.17 9.78 8.92
CA LYS A 43 25.45 9.49 9.59
C LYS A 43 26.48 8.84 8.66
N PHE A 44 26.04 7.96 7.76
CA PHE A 44 26.92 7.35 6.76
C PHE A 44 27.43 8.38 5.76
N VAL A 45 26.52 9.19 5.18
CA VAL A 45 26.86 10.21 4.19
C VAL A 45 27.81 11.27 4.75
N ASP A 46 27.65 11.67 6.02
CA ASP A 46 28.50 12.69 6.65
C ASP A 46 29.93 12.21 6.98
N LYS A 47 30.17 10.89 6.99
CA LYS A 47 31.53 10.34 7.07
C LYS A 47 32.31 10.53 5.77
N ILE A 48 31.63 10.74 4.64
CA ILE A 48 32.26 10.91 3.33
C ILE A 48 32.82 12.34 3.24
N LYS A 49 34.14 12.45 3.08
CA LYS A 49 34.82 13.74 2.93
C LYS A 49 34.92 14.10 1.44
N PHE A 50 34.42 15.28 1.09
CA PHE A 50 34.45 15.81 -0.27
C PHE A 50 35.46 16.95 -0.39
N LYS A 51 36.11 17.05 -1.56
CA LYS A 51 37.18 18.03 -1.81
C LYS A 51 36.68 19.47 -1.90
N SER A 52 35.43 19.69 -2.28
CA SER A 52 34.79 21.01 -2.40
C SER A 52 33.30 20.96 -2.10
N LYS A 53 32.69 22.12 -1.77
CA LYS A 53 31.24 22.23 -1.52
C LYS A 53 30.39 21.79 -2.73
N ALA A 54 30.82 22.13 -3.95
CA ALA A 54 30.11 21.72 -5.17
C ALA A 54 30.21 20.20 -5.41
N SER A 55 31.41 19.62 -5.23
CA SER A 55 31.59 18.16 -5.31
C SER A 55 30.78 17.43 -4.24
N ALA A 56 30.70 17.99 -3.02
CA ALA A 56 29.90 17.42 -1.95
C ALA A 56 28.42 17.35 -2.32
N LEU A 57 27.88 18.42 -2.89
CA LEU A 57 26.48 18.44 -3.28
C LEU A 57 26.19 17.42 -4.39
N GLY A 58 26.94 17.47 -5.49
CA GLY A 58 26.72 16.56 -6.62
C GLY A 58 26.86 15.10 -6.22
N SER A 59 27.87 14.77 -5.43
CA SER A 59 28.06 13.41 -4.92
C SER A 59 26.97 12.98 -3.94
N LYS A 60 26.52 13.86 -3.03
CA LYS A 60 25.42 13.53 -2.10
C LYS A 60 24.12 13.26 -2.86
N VAL A 61 23.77 14.10 -3.84
CA VAL A 61 22.59 13.86 -4.69
C VAL A 61 22.74 12.54 -5.45
N LEU A 62 23.92 12.27 -6.02
CA LEU A 62 24.15 11.01 -6.73
C LEU A 62 24.01 9.79 -5.80
N LEU A 63 24.56 9.85 -4.59
CA LEU A 63 24.41 8.78 -3.58
C LEU A 63 22.93 8.61 -3.19
N ASP A 64 22.22 9.71 -2.99
CA ASP A 64 20.81 9.68 -2.63
C ASP A 64 19.96 9.07 -3.74
N GLN A 65 20.27 9.34 -5.01
CA GLN A 65 19.52 8.74 -6.12
C GLN A 65 19.92 7.28 -6.38
N THR A 66 21.21 6.94 -6.30
CA THR A 66 21.70 5.61 -6.74
C THR A 66 21.74 4.54 -5.66
N ILE A 67 21.81 4.92 -4.38
CA ILE A 67 21.88 3.98 -3.25
C ILE A 67 20.63 4.11 -2.39
N TRP A 68 20.38 5.30 -1.86
CA TRP A 68 19.25 5.53 -0.96
C TRP A 68 17.90 5.40 -1.65
N GLY A 69 17.77 5.99 -2.84
CA GLY A 69 16.57 5.96 -3.68
C GLY A 69 16.02 4.54 -3.89
N PRO A 70 16.77 3.64 -4.55
CA PRO A 70 16.29 2.28 -4.79
C PRO A 70 16.04 1.52 -3.48
N TRP A 71 16.93 1.65 -2.49
CA TRP A 71 16.77 0.98 -1.20
C TRP A 71 15.50 1.43 -0.47
N SER A 72 15.23 2.74 -0.44
CA SER A 72 14.09 3.31 0.27
C SER A 72 12.75 2.96 -0.39
N VAL A 73 12.70 2.91 -1.72
CA VAL A 73 11.49 2.51 -2.47
C VAL A 73 11.20 1.02 -2.24
N SER A 74 12.21 0.16 -2.34
CA SER A 74 12.05 -1.27 -2.07
C SER A 74 11.60 -1.51 -0.63
N MET A 75 12.26 -0.87 0.35
CA MET A 75 11.86 -0.98 1.76
C MET A 75 10.43 -0.51 1.98
N PHE A 76 10.05 0.64 1.42
CA PHE A 76 8.71 1.19 1.56
C PHE A 76 7.65 0.19 1.06
N LEU A 77 7.78 -0.29 -0.17
CA LEU A 77 6.81 -1.22 -0.77
C LEU A 77 6.73 -2.55 0.00
N SER A 78 7.88 -3.10 0.41
CA SER A 78 7.90 -4.35 1.18
C SER A 78 7.26 -4.19 2.56
N VAL A 79 7.68 -3.18 3.34
CA VAL A 79 7.16 -2.98 4.70
C VAL A 79 5.68 -2.65 4.67
N MET A 80 5.24 -1.79 3.73
CA MET A 80 3.82 -1.48 3.59
C MET A 80 2.99 -2.72 3.24
N SER A 81 3.47 -3.58 2.34
CA SER A 81 2.81 -4.85 2.01
C SER A 81 2.65 -5.75 3.24
N LEU A 82 3.72 -5.94 4.00
CA LEU A 82 3.68 -6.77 5.21
C LEU A 82 2.75 -6.18 6.28
N MET A 83 2.70 -4.86 6.43
CA MET A 83 1.80 -4.17 7.36
C MET A 83 0.33 -4.24 6.93
N GLU A 84 0.05 -4.48 5.65
CA GLU A 84 -1.28 -4.78 5.12
C GLU A 84 -1.68 -6.26 5.35
N GLY A 85 -0.80 -7.08 5.93
CA GLY A 85 -1.05 -8.50 6.21
C GLY A 85 -0.74 -9.43 5.03
N LYS A 86 -0.01 -8.93 4.02
CA LYS A 86 0.40 -9.71 2.85
C LYS A 86 1.56 -10.64 3.17
N THR A 87 1.66 -11.72 2.40
CA THR A 87 2.77 -12.66 2.48
C THR A 87 4.07 -12.03 1.95
N VAL A 88 5.21 -12.64 2.28
CA VAL A 88 6.52 -12.21 1.75
C VAL A 88 6.56 -12.30 0.22
N HIS A 89 5.88 -13.29 -0.36
CA HIS A 89 5.77 -13.44 -1.82
C HIS A 89 5.05 -12.24 -2.45
N GLU A 90 3.85 -11.92 -1.96
CA GLU A 90 3.07 -10.75 -2.41
C GLU A 90 3.83 -9.44 -2.19
N ALA A 91 4.65 -9.34 -1.15
CA ALA A 91 5.52 -8.18 -0.93
C ALA A 91 6.63 -8.07 -2.01
N ILE A 92 7.19 -9.19 -2.46
CA ILE A 92 8.18 -9.22 -3.55
C ILE A 92 7.54 -8.80 -4.86
N GLU A 93 6.36 -9.35 -5.19
CA GLU A 93 5.60 -8.96 -6.39
C GLU A 93 5.26 -7.48 -6.39
N ARG A 94 4.81 -6.96 -5.25
CA ARG A 94 4.54 -5.54 -5.09
C ARG A 94 5.78 -4.68 -5.37
N VAL A 95 6.96 -5.11 -4.92
CA VAL A 95 8.21 -4.42 -5.27
C VAL A 95 8.46 -4.51 -6.77
N GLN A 96 8.34 -5.68 -7.39
CA GLN A 96 8.58 -5.84 -8.82
C GLN A 96 7.69 -4.95 -9.69
N VAL A 97 6.41 -4.83 -9.32
CA VAL A 97 5.43 -4.00 -10.04
C VAL A 97 5.62 -2.51 -9.73
N GLY A 98 5.83 -2.16 -8.46
CA GLY A 98 5.82 -0.77 -8.00
C GLY A 98 7.16 -0.03 -8.07
N PHE A 99 8.28 -0.76 -8.12
CA PHE A 99 9.60 -0.19 -7.96
C PHE A 99 9.92 0.88 -9.02
N TRP A 100 9.88 0.52 -10.31
CA TRP A 100 10.27 1.43 -11.37
C TRP A 100 9.38 2.68 -11.47
N PRO A 101 8.04 2.57 -11.45
CA PRO A 101 7.17 3.73 -11.50
C PRO A 101 7.43 4.73 -10.37
N ILE A 102 7.60 4.22 -9.13
CA ILE A 102 7.81 5.06 -7.95
C ILE A 102 9.23 5.64 -7.95
N TYR A 103 10.24 4.83 -8.24
CA TYR A 103 11.63 5.26 -8.27
C TYR A 103 11.88 6.36 -9.30
N LEU A 104 11.37 6.20 -10.52
CA LEU A 104 11.50 7.22 -11.57
C LEU A 104 10.76 8.51 -11.20
N SER A 105 9.56 8.40 -10.62
CA SER A 105 8.81 9.57 -10.14
C SER A 105 9.57 10.32 -9.04
N GLY A 106 10.25 9.59 -8.16
CA GLY A 106 11.15 10.16 -7.16
C GLY A 106 12.30 10.93 -7.81
N GLY A 107 12.96 10.37 -8.81
CA GLY A 107 14.03 11.05 -9.55
C GLY A 107 13.56 12.35 -10.23
N VAL A 108 12.40 12.30 -10.89
CA VAL A 108 11.77 13.46 -11.54
C VAL A 108 11.43 14.56 -10.53
N LEU A 109 11.06 14.20 -9.30
CA LEU A 109 10.74 15.19 -8.25
C LEU A 109 12.00 15.72 -7.56
N PHE A 110 12.89 14.83 -7.11
CA PHE A 110 13.96 15.18 -6.19
C PHE A 110 15.20 15.75 -6.88
N ILE A 111 15.51 15.36 -8.12
CA ILE A 111 16.65 15.92 -8.85
C ILE A 111 16.43 17.43 -9.12
N PRO A 112 15.29 17.88 -9.68
CA PRO A 112 15.01 19.31 -9.83
C PRO A 112 14.87 20.03 -8.49
N THR A 113 14.26 19.39 -7.48
CA THR A 113 14.13 19.95 -6.13
C THR A 113 15.50 20.26 -5.54
N ALA A 114 16.47 19.35 -5.68
CA ALA A 114 17.84 19.58 -5.22
C ALA A 114 18.45 20.79 -5.94
N PHE A 115 18.33 20.87 -7.27
CA PHE A 115 18.84 22.00 -8.03
C PHE A 115 18.21 23.33 -7.58
N LEU A 116 16.89 23.41 -7.49
CA LEU A 116 16.16 24.63 -7.06
C LEU A 116 16.57 25.06 -5.64
N THR A 117 16.68 24.09 -4.72
CA THR A 117 17.04 24.34 -3.32
C THR A 117 18.40 25.03 -3.20
N TYR A 118 19.38 24.58 -3.98
CA TYR A 118 20.75 25.11 -3.88
C TYR A 118 21.02 26.30 -4.81
N SER A 119 20.26 26.46 -5.89
CA SER A 119 20.43 27.55 -6.85
C SER A 119 19.62 28.80 -6.52
N ILE A 120 18.35 28.65 -6.07
CA ILE A 120 17.40 29.77 -5.96
C ILE A 120 17.00 30.02 -4.51
N ILE A 121 16.76 28.96 -3.72
CA ILE A 121 16.14 29.11 -2.40
C ILE A 121 17.17 29.58 -1.34
N PRO A 122 16.93 30.72 -0.66
CA PRO A 122 17.79 31.18 0.42
C PRO A 122 17.82 30.19 1.59
N LEU A 123 18.97 30.09 2.28
CA LEU A 123 19.19 29.10 3.34
C LEU A 123 18.06 29.04 4.39
N ALA A 124 17.53 30.20 4.81
CA ALA A 124 16.45 30.31 5.79
C ALA A 124 15.12 29.65 5.35
N HIS A 125 14.84 29.59 4.04
CA HIS A 125 13.57 29.09 3.50
C HIS A 125 13.65 27.64 2.99
N ARG A 126 14.86 27.05 2.91
CA ARG A 126 15.07 25.69 2.39
C ARG A 126 14.29 24.64 3.17
N GLY A 127 14.26 24.77 4.50
CA GLY A 127 13.51 23.85 5.36
C GLY A 127 12.02 23.82 4.99
N LEU A 128 11.38 24.98 4.91
CA LEU A 128 9.96 25.07 4.57
C LEU A 128 9.66 24.52 3.17
N PHE A 129 10.49 24.87 2.18
CA PHE A 129 10.36 24.37 0.81
C PHE A 129 10.45 22.83 0.74
N LEU A 130 11.49 22.24 1.37
CA LEU A 130 11.70 20.80 1.38
C LEU A 130 10.59 20.05 2.12
N GLN A 131 10.07 20.62 3.22
CA GLN A 131 8.92 20.04 3.92
C GLN A 131 7.65 20.06 3.06
N GLY A 132 7.42 21.11 2.27
CA GLY A 132 6.32 21.18 1.31
C GLY A 132 6.43 20.12 0.20
N VAL A 133 7.60 20.01 -0.42
CA VAL A 133 7.88 18.94 -1.40
C VAL A 133 7.72 17.55 -0.77
N GLY A 134 8.21 17.38 0.46
CA GLY A 134 8.07 16.14 1.22
C GLY A 134 6.61 15.76 1.52
N LEU A 135 5.73 16.73 1.77
CA LEU A 135 4.29 16.47 1.91
C LEU A 135 3.69 15.95 0.59
N GLY A 136 4.03 16.60 -0.53
CA GLY A 136 3.63 16.16 -1.86
C GLY A 136 4.12 14.74 -2.17
N TRP A 137 5.39 14.45 -1.89
CA TRP A 137 5.95 13.12 -2.06
C TRP A 137 5.25 12.06 -1.21
N ASN A 138 5.01 12.34 0.08
CA ASN A 138 4.30 11.41 0.96
C ASN A 138 2.86 11.15 0.49
N THR A 139 2.22 12.16 -0.09
CA THR A 139 0.87 12.04 -0.69
C THR A 139 0.91 11.15 -1.91
N TYR A 140 1.86 11.40 -2.82
CA TYR A 140 2.09 10.57 -3.99
C TYR A 140 2.43 9.13 -3.62
N LEU A 141 3.32 8.90 -2.65
CA LEU A 141 3.70 7.55 -2.19
C LEU A 141 2.49 6.79 -1.65
N SER A 142 1.61 7.47 -0.92
CA SER A 142 0.37 6.88 -0.44
C SER A 142 -0.52 6.44 -1.60
N TYR A 143 -0.82 7.35 -2.52
CA TYR A 143 -1.60 7.05 -3.72
C TYR A 143 -0.98 5.90 -4.54
N ALA A 144 0.32 5.99 -4.83
CA ALA A 144 1.04 5.04 -5.66
C ALA A 144 1.13 3.65 -5.01
N ASN A 145 1.35 3.56 -3.69
CA ASN A 145 1.37 2.27 -2.98
C ASN A 145 0.03 1.54 -3.14
N HIS A 146 -1.08 2.26 -3.01
CA HIS A 146 -2.41 1.68 -3.18
C HIS A 146 -2.68 1.27 -4.63
N ALA A 147 -2.38 2.15 -5.59
CA ALA A 147 -2.54 1.82 -7.01
C ALA A 147 -1.69 0.62 -7.44
N VAL A 148 -0.48 0.45 -6.88
CA VAL A 148 0.36 -0.74 -7.11
C VAL A 148 -0.28 -1.97 -6.45
N GLY A 149 -0.79 -1.84 -5.22
CA GLY A 149 -1.49 -2.90 -4.52
C GLY A 149 -2.66 -3.46 -5.33
N ASP A 150 -3.50 -2.58 -5.88
CA ASP A 150 -4.66 -2.97 -6.71
C ASP A 150 -4.21 -3.67 -8.00
N ARG A 151 -3.17 -3.14 -8.68
CA ARG A 151 -2.61 -3.76 -9.89
C ARG A 151 -2.06 -5.17 -9.64
N VAL A 152 -1.43 -5.43 -8.50
CA VAL A 152 -0.93 -6.76 -8.16
C VAL A 152 -2.10 -7.74 -8.02
N VAL A 153 -3.20 -7.31 -7.39
CA VAL A 153 -4.42 -8.12 -7.27
C VAL A 153 -5.02 -8.43 -8.65
N ASP A 154 -5.05 -7.45 -9.55
CA ASP A 154 -5.55 -7.63 -10.91
C ASP A 154 -4.69 -8.59 -11.74
N ILE A 155 -3.36 -8.53 -11.59
CA ILE A 155 -2.42 -9.43 -12.28
C ILE A 155 -2.63 -10.89 -11.82
N GLU A 156 -2.73 -11.10 -10.50
CA GLU A 156 -2.96 -12.43 -9.92
C GLU A 156 -4.32 -13.02 -10.33
N ALA A 157 -5.35 -12.18 -10.44
CA ALA A 157 -6.67 -12.60 -10.89
C ALA A 157 -6.69 -13.05 -12.36
N GLN A 158 -5.80 -12.50 -13.19
CA GLN A 158 -5.68 -12.86 -14.62
C GLN A 158 -4.80 -14.10 -14.84
N HIS A 159 -3.85 -14.36 -13.95
CA HIS A 159 -2.94 -15.50 -14.01
C HIS A 159 -2.99 -16.30 -12.69
N PRO A 160 -4.06 -17.09 -12.45
CA PRO A 160 -4.13 -17.92 -11.27
C PRO A 160 -3.02 -18.97 -11.32
N GLU A 161 -1.93 -18.73 -10.60
CA GLU A 161 -0.86 -19.68 -10.40
C GLU A 161 -1.43 -20.98 -9.78
N PRO A 162 -0.93 -22.17 -10.15
CA PRO A 162 -1.44 -23.46 -9.67
C PRO A 162 -1.25 -23.72 -8.15
N HIS A 163 -0.73 -22.76 -7.40
CA HIS A 163 -0.36 -22.90 -5.99
C HIS A 163 -1.43 -22.45 -4.97
N SER A 164 -2.65 -22.13 -5.42
CA SER A 164 -3.76 -21.74 -4.52
C SER A 164 -4.24 -22.84 -3.55
N SER A 165 -3.67 -24.06 -3.63
CA SER A 165 -3.98 -25.21 -2.77
C SER A 165 -3.31 -25.17 -1.39
N LEU A 166 -2.47 -24.18 -1.09
CA LEU A 166 -1.86 -24.00 0.25
C LEU A 166 -2.38 -22.75 0.96
N ARG A 167 -3.66 -22.38 0.77
CA ARG A 167 -4.35 -21.69 1.88
C ARG A 167 -4.41 -22.69 3.04
N PRO A 168 -3.94 -22.35 4.25
CA PRO A 168 -4.31 -23.12 5.42
C PRO A 168 -5.84 -23.19 5.42
N HIS A 169 -6.39 -24.41 5.35
CA HIS A 169 -7.81 -24.63 5.59
C HIS A 169 -8.19 -23.82 6.82
N GLU A 170 -9.12 -22.89 6.68
CA GLU A 170 -9.83 -22.34 7.82
C GLU A 170 -10.34 -23.56 8.61
N HIS A 171 -9.76 -23.78 9.79
CA HIS A 171 -10.39 -24.64 10.77
C HIS A 171 -11.79 -24.05 10.98
N PRO A 172 -12.87 -24.83 10.79
CA PRO A 172 -14.19 -24.34 11.11
C PRO A 172 -14.16 -23.93 12.58
N HIS A 173 -14.39 -22.64 12.83
CA HIS A 173 -14.62 -22.13 14.17
C HIS A 173 -15.66 -23.03 14.83
N PRO A 174 -15.40 -23.61 16.02
CA PRO A 174 -16.45 -24.29 16.75
C PRO A 174 -17.56 -23.27 16.97
N THR A 175 -18.74 -23.55 16.43
CA THR A 175 -19.95 -22.78 16.66
C THR A 175 -20.21 -22.78 18.17
N ILE A 176 -19.79 -21.70 18.84
CA ILE A 176 -20.24 -21.43 20.21
C ILE A 176 -21.70 -21.01 20.06
N ILE A 177 -22.59 -21.95 20.30
CA ILE A 177 -24.03 -21.70 20.39
C ILE A 177 -24.23 -20.78 21.59
N HIS A 178 -24.53 -19.51 21.31
CA HIS A 178 -24.94 -18.55 22.33
C HIS A 178 -26.36 -18.93 22.80
N PRO A 179 -26.62 -19.12 24.11
CA PRO A 179 -27.91 -19.60 24.61
C PRO A 179 -28.98 -18.49 24.69
N SER A 180 -29.19 -17.75 23.59
CA SER A 180 -30.16 -16.64 23.54
C SER A 180 -31.31 -16.85 22.55
N THR A 181 -31.37 -17.99 21.84
CA THR A 181 -32.37 -18.21 20.78
C THR A 181 -33.40 -19.30 21.11
N LEU A 182 -33.52 -19.69 22.40
CA LEU A 182 -34.58 -20.57 22.88
C LEU A 182 -35.66 -19.80 23.64
N MET A 183 -36.35 -18.90 22.95
CA MET A 183 -37.67 -18.44 23.36
C MET A 183 -38.30 -17.73 22.17
N ASN A 184 -38.95 -18.50 21.29
CA ASN A 184 -40.25 -18.12 20.77
C ASN A 184 -40.89 -19.28 20.01
N ASN A 185 -42.15 -19.53 20.39
CA ASN A 185 -43.19 -20.30 19.73
C ASN A 185 -43.25 -21.83 19.97
N PRO A 186 -43.96 -22.26 21.04
CA PRO A 186 -44.57 -23.58 21.09
C PRO A 186 -45.95 -23.50 20.43
N PHE A 187 -46.15 -24.21 19.32
CA PHE A 187 -47.44 -24.67 18.73
C PHE A 187 -47.37 -24.62 17.20
N SER A 188 -46.91 -25.71 16.60
CA SER A 188 -47.55 -26.28 15.41
C SER A 188 -47.09 -27.72 15.25
N LEU A 189 -48.02 -28.63 15.56
CA LEU A 189 -47.89 -30.07 15.37
C LEU A 189 -47.87 -30.43 13.88
N SER A 190 -47.14 -31.51 13.61
CA SER A 190 -46.90 -32.18 12.35
C SER A 190 -48.16 -32.81 11.72
N ALA A 191 -48.22 -32.91 10.39
CA ALA A 191 -48.93 -33.98 9.67
C ALA A 191 -48.40 -34.18 8.22
N PRO A 192 -48.59 -35.36 7.59
CA PRO A 192 -47.61 -35.99 6.71
C PRO A 192 -47.93 -35.99 5.20
N SER A 193 -46.96 -36.50 4.43
CA SER A 193 -46.78 -36.60 2.97
C SER A 193 -47.82 -37.40 2.16
N THR A 194 -48.04 -36.99 0.89
CA THR A 194 -48.51 -37.85 -0.22
C THR A 194 -47.95 -37.39 -1.59
N PRO A 195 -47.85 -38.29 -2.60
CA PRO A 195 -46.87 -38.22 -3.70
C PRO A 195 -47.40 -37.64 -5.04
N SER A 196 -46.47 -37.30 -5.95
CA SER A 196 -46.66 -36.78 -7.32
C SER A 196 -47.33 -37.76 -8.30
N PRO A 197 -47.89 -37.27 -9.44
CA PRO A 197 -47.33 -37.62 -10.77
C PRO A 197 -47.57 -36.49 -11.85
N PRO A 198 -47.36 -36.71 -13.17
CA PRO A 198 -46.09 -36.54 -13.89
C PRO A 198 -46.12 -35.46 -15.01
N SER A 199 -44.93 -35.18 -15.52
CA SER A 199 -44.51 -34.45 -16.74
C SER A 199 -45.53 -34.15 -17.85
N GLN A 200 -45.58 -32.89 -18.30
CA GLN A 200 -45.85 -32.51 -19.71
C GLN A 200 -45.02 -31.28 -20.14
N THR A 201 -44.12 -31.50 -21.10
CA THR A 201 -43.61 -30.56 -22.13
C THR A 201 -44.07 -31.23 -23.44
N PRO A 202 -44.57 -30.58 -24.52
CA PRO A 202 -43.99 -29.38 -25.17
C PRO A 202 -45.02 -28.41 -25.82
N LEU A 203 -44.57 -27.24 -26.30
CA LEU A 203 -44.66 -26.82 -27.72
C LEU A 203 -44.55 -25.31 -27.92
N ALA A 204 -43.82 -24.99 -28.99
CA ALA A 204 -43.58 -23.68 -29.57
C ALA A 204 -44.82 -23.04 -30.20
N LYS A 205 -44.84 -21.69 -30.18
CA LYS A 205 -45.35 -20.74 -31.20
C LYS A 205 -44.47 -19.49 -31.02
N LEU A 206 -43.65 -18.98 -31.95
CA LEU A 206 -43.91 -18.54 -33.32
C LEU A 206 -45.20 -17.74 -33.42
N ASP A 207 -45.12 -16.45 -33.10
CA ASP A 207 -45.36 -15.32 -34.00
C ASP A 207 -44.64 -14.06 -33.46
#